data_AF-A0A5B7GCV8-F1
#
_entry.id   AF-A0A5B7GCV8-F1
#
_cell.length_a   1.000
_cell.length_b   1.000
_cell.length_c   1.000
_cell.angle_alpha   90.00
_cell.angle_beta   90.00
_cell.angle_gamma   90.00
#
_symmetry.space_group_name_H-M   'P 1'
#
loop_
_entity.id
_entity.type
_entity.pdbx_description
1 polymer ?
#
loop_
_entity_poly.entity_id
_entity_poly.type
_entity_poly.pdbx_seq_one_letter_code
_entity_poly.pdbx_strand_id
1 'polypeptide(L)'
;MFITSFGFFSPFTDHPGELAFNFAIIHDLEQLVQHPTHIPDSHGDTLNILDLFLTSDPSACAVTLSSPLSSSNHNLISVSCPIFPIPPQYLPKWRCL
;
A
#
# COMPACT_ATOMS: atom_id res chain seq x y z
N MET A 1 -5.70 10.17 -15.15
CA MET A 1 -5.22 8.78 -15.34
C MET A 1 -4.03 8.63 -14.42
N PHE A 2 -4.30 8.36 -13.13
CA PHE A 2 -3.28 8.07 -12.14
C PHE A 2 -3.32 6.55 -11.96
N ILE A 3 -2.36 5.86 -12.55
CA ILE A 3 -2.14 4.43 -12.29
C ILE A 3 -0.98 4.36 -11.29
N THR A 4 -1.27 4.52 -10.00
CA THR A 4 -0.28 4.10 -9.01
C THR A 4 -0.25 2.58 -9.04
N SER A 5 0.93 2.11 -9.40
CA SER A 5 1.22 0.73 -9.72
C SER A 5 1.10 -0.13 -8.44
N PHE A 6 -0.07 -0.69 -8.21
CA PHE A 6 -0.21 -1.83 -7.30
C PHE A 6 0.46 -3.09 -7.90
N GLY A 7 0.58 -3.16 -9.23
CA GLY A 7 0.95 -4.38 -9.97
C GLY A 7 2.42 -4.54 -10.39
N PHE A 8 3.35 -3.65 -10.03
CA PHE A 8 4.75 -3.73 -10.51
C PHE A 8 5.79 -4.06 -9.42
N PHE A 9 5.39 -4.21 -8.15
CA PHE A 9 6.34 -4.50 -7.05
C PHE A 9 6.31 -5.93 -6.51
N SER A 10 5.35 -6.77 -6.92
CA SER A 10 5.46 -8.23 -6.72
C SER A 10 5.34 -8.92 -8.07
N PRO A 11 6.43 -9.46 -8.65
CA PRO A 11 6.35 -10.29 -9.85
C PRO A 11 5.63 -11.63 -9.61
N PHE A 12 5.15 -11.87 -8.38
CA PHE A 12 4.47 -13.09 -7.96
C PHE A 12 3.34 -12.75 -6.99
N THR A 13 2.17 -12.38 -7.50
CA THR A 13 0.94 -12.52 -6.73
C THR A 13 0.38 -13.92 -6.98
N ASP A 14 0.33 -14.71 -5.91
CA ASP A 14 -0.48 -15.92 -5.86
C ASP A 14 -1.97 -15.57 -5.96
N HIS A 15 -2.86 -16.57 -5.95
CA HIS A 15 -4.30 -16.33 -6.05
C HIS A 15 -4.83 -15.35 -4.97
N PRO A 16 -4.40 -15.42 -3.70
CA PRO A 16 -4.69 -14.39 -2.69
C PRO A 16 -4.25 -12.97 -3.07
N GLY A 17 -3.04 -12.80 -3.60
CA GLY A 17 -2.54 -11.50 -4.04
C GLY A 17 -3.37 -10.87 -5.17
N GLU A 18 -3.85 -11.69 -6.11
CA GLU A 18 -4.75 -11.24 -7.17
C GLU A 18 -6.10 -10.76 -6.61
N LEU A 19 -6.67 -11.48 -5.64
CA LEU A 19 -7.93 -11.09 -4.99
C LEU A 19 -7.78 -9.78 -4.22
N ALA A 20 -6.67 -9.59 -3.50
CA ALA A 20 -6.39 -8.34 -2.79
C ALA A 20 -6.24 -7.15 -3.74
N PHE A 21 -5.61 -7.36 -4.90
CA PHE A 21 -5.51 -6.35 -5.95
C PHE A 21 -6.88 -5.98 -6.54
N ASN A 22 -7.70 -6.97 -6.88
CA ASN A 22 -9.05 -6.74 -7.40
C ASN A 22 -9.93 -6.01 -6.38
N PHE A 23 -9.80 -6.35 -5.09
CA PHE A 23 -10.45 -5.62 -4.01
C PHE A 23 -10.03 -4.14 -3.99
N ALA A 24 -8.73 -3.85 -4.06
CA ALA A 24 -8.22 -2.49 -4.08
C ALA A 24 -8.76 -1.68 -5.27
N ILE A 25 -8.82 -2.28 -6.48
CA ILE A 25 -9.39 -1.63 -7.66
C ILE A 25 -10.88 -1.33 -7.48
N ILE A 26 -11.66 -2.31 -7.03
CA ILE A 26 -13.12 -2.17 -6.87
C ILE A 26 -13.48 -1.08 -5.85
N HIS A 27 -12.61 -0.87 -4.86
CA HIS A 27 -12.81 0.09 -3.79
C HIS A 27 -12.04 1.40 -3.94
N ASP A 28 -11.38 1.62 -5.09
CA ASP A 28 -10.56 2.82 -5.36
C ASP A 28 -9.52 3.08 -4.25
N LEU A 29 -8.85 2.00 -3.83
CA LEU A 29 -7.81 2.03 -2.80
C LEU A 29 -6.43 1.96 -3.44
N GLU A 30 -5.51 2.75 -2.91
CA GLU A 30 -4.10 2.73 -3.30
C GLU A 30 -3.24 2.10 -2.20
N GLN A 31 -2.22 1.34 -2.61
CA GLN A 31 -1.21 0.79 -1.72
C GLN A 31 -0.09 1.79 -1.52
N LEU A 32 0.14 2.20 -0.26
CA LEU A 32 1.15 3.21 0.06
C LEU A 32 2.51 2.61 0.43
N VAL A 33 2.57 1.32 0.79
CA VAL A 33 3.83 0.62 1.10
C VAL A 33 4.43 0.06 -0.19
N GLN A 34 5.56 0.64 -0.63
CA GLN A 34 6.23 0.29 -1.89
C GLN A 34 7.55 -0.48 -1.72
N HIS A 35 7.99 -0.71 -0.48
CA HIS A 35 9.26 -1.39 -0.23
C HIS A 35 9.03 -2.72 0.48
N PRO A 36 9.94 -3.69 0.31
CA PRO A 36 9.87 -4.97 0.99
C PRO A 36 9.73 -4.83 2.50
N THR A 37 8.74 -5.54 3.02
CA THR A 37 8.42 -5.52 4.45
C THR A 37 8.98 -6.75 5.13
N HIS A 38 9.11 -7.85 4.40
CA HIS A 38 9.69 -9.09 4.89
C HIS A 38 11.19 -9.18 4.55
N ILE A 39 12.00 -9.45 5.58
CA ILE A 39 13.41 -9.81 5.47
C ILE A 39 13.49 -11.33 5.41
N PRO A 40 13.97 -11.92 4.31
CA PRO A 40 14.03 -13.36 4.21
C PRO A 40 15.06 -13.99 5.13
N ASP A 41 14.67 -15.11 5.76
CA ASP A 41 15.52 -15.87 6.66
C ASP A 41 16.50 -16.80 5.92
N SER A 42 16.25 -17.05 4.63
CA SER A 42 17.04 -17.97 3.81
C SER A 42 17.78 -17.27 2.67
N HIS A 43 18.99 -17.75 2.39
CA HIS A 43 19.83 -17.22 1.32
C HIS A 43 19.29 -17.65 -0.05
N GLY A 44 18.48 -16.81 -0.66
CA GLY A 44 17.88 -17.04 -1.99
C GLY A 44 16.42 -16.61 -2.09
N ASP A 45 15.77 -16.36 -0.95
CA ASP A 45 14.42 -15.80 -0.93
C ASP A 45 14.43 -14.33 -1.35
N THR A 46 13.38 -13.93 -2.05
CA THR A 46 13.24 -12.56 -2.55
C THR A 46 12.66 -11.65 -1.47
N LEU A 47 13.17 -10.42 -1.40
CA LEU A 47 12.58 -9.36 -0.58
C LEU A 47 11.15 -9.09 -1.08
N ASN A 48 10.15 -9.38 -0.25
CA ASN A 48 8.75 -9.30 -0.64
C ASN A 48 7.98 -8.26 0.19
N ILE A 49 7.00 -7.62 -0.45
CA ILE A 49 6.01 -6.77 0.21
C ILE A 49 4.86 -7.68 0.62
N LEU A 50 4.86 -8.13 1.88
CA LEU A 50 3.78 -8.98 2.42
C LEU A 50 2.78 -8.18 3.24
N ASP A 51 3.18 -7.01 3.72
CA ASP A 51 2.34 -6.14 4.55
C ASP A 51 1.79 -4.99 3.70
N LEU A 52 0.46 -4.82 3.76
CA LEU A 52 -0.27 -3.86 2.93
C LEU A 52 -0.86 -2.72 3.77
N PHE A 53 -0.83 -1.51 3.22
CA PHE A 53 -1.56 -0.35 3.71
C PHE A 53 -2.36 0.27 2.57
N LEU A 54 -3.66 -0.02 2.55
CA LEU A 54 -4.60 0.45 1.55
C LEU A 54 -5.32 1.70 2.03
N THR A 55 -5.32 2.76 1.21
CA THR A 55 -5.98 4.02 1.52
C THR A 55 -6.66 4.60 0.29
N SER A 56 -7.83 5.22 0.48
CA SER A 56 -8.51 5.99 -0.57
C SER A 56 -7.94 7.40 -0.73
N ASP A 57 -7.10 7.85 0.20
CA ASP A 57 -6.42 9.14 0.15
C ASP A 57 -4.93 8.94 0.46
N PRO A 58 -4.12 8.56 -0.53
CA PRO A 58 -2.68 8.39 -0.36
C PRO A 58 -1.98 9.71 -0.06
N SER A 59 -2.57 10.84 -0.45
CA SER A 59 -1.97 12.17 -0.25
C SER A 59 -2.03 12.64 1.20
N ALA A 60 -3.00 12.13 1.97
CA ALA A 60 -3.19 12.48 3.37
C ALA A 60 -2.25 11.74 4.33
N CYS A 61 -1.64 10.62 3.92
CA CYS A 61 -0.85 9.78 4.79
C CYS A 61 0.63 9.76 4.39
N ALA A 62 1.50 9.63 5.39
CA ALA A 62 2.92 9.36 5.20
C ALA A 62 3.26 7.98 5.77
N VAL A 63 4.05 7.20 5.03
CA VAL A 63 4.54 5.88 5.44
C VAL A 63 6.04 5.94 5.65
N THR A 64 6.48 5.42 6.78
CA THR A 64 7.90 5.22 7.10
C THR A 64 8.13 3.77 7.43
N LEU A 65 9.21 3.20 6.88
CA LEU A 65 9.70 1.87 7.23
C LEU A 65 10.92 2.00 8.14
N SER A 66 10.95 1.18 9.18
CA SER A 66 12.13 1.03 10.04
C SER A 66 12.48 -0.44 10.20
N SER A 67 13.70 -0.71 10.68
CA SER A 67 14.15 -2.06 10.99
C SER A 67 13.14 -2.82 11.86
N PRO A 68 13.10 -4.16 11.77
CA PRO A 68 12.20 -4.96 12.56
C PRO A 68 12.33 -4.68 14.05
N LEU A 69 11.21 -4.72 14.76
CA LEU A 69 11.22 -4.68 16.22
C LEU A 69 11.59 -6.05 16.76
N SER A 70 12.66 -6.11 17.56
CA SER A 70 13.10 -7.34 18.23
C SER A 70 13.41 -8.46 17.24
N SER A 71 12.83 -9.66 17.43
CA SER A 71 13.03 -10.87 16.62
C SER A 71 12.07 -11.01 15.43
N SER A 72 11.32 -9.97 15.08
CA SER A 72 10.47 -9.98 13.88
C SER A 72 11.37 -10.05 12.63
N ASN A 73 10.97 -10.81 11.63
CA ASN A 73 11.54 -10.75 10.28
C ASN A 73 10.79 -9.75 9.39
N HIS A 74 9.80 -9.02 9.94
CA HIS A 74 9.11 -7.92 9.27
C HIS A 74 9.59 -6.55 9.75
N ASN A 75 9.94 -5.68 8.80
CA ASN A 75 10.18 -4.26 9.01
C ASN A 75 8.95 -3.62 9.65
N LEU A 76 9.17 -2.71 10.59
CA LEU A 76 8.09 -1.96 11.21
C LEU A 76 7.57 -0.91 10.22
N ILE A 77 6.26 -0.93 9.99
CA ILE A 77 5.54 0.06 9.18
C ILE A 77 4.91 1.07 10.12
N SER A 78 5.36 2.32 10.04
CA SER A 78 4.74 3.44 10.73
C SER A 78 3.96 4.27 9.73
N VAL A 79 2.68 4.48 10.01
CA VAL A 79 1.81 5.32 9.17
C VAL A 79 1.34 6.52 9.99
N SER A 80 1.55 7.70 9.44
CA SER A 80 1.00 8.95 9.97
C SER A 80 -0.13 9.40 9.07
N CYS A 81 -1.36 9.44 9.61
CA CYS A 81 -2.55 9.91 8.92
C CYS A 81 -3.28 10.94 9.80
N PRO A 82 -3.99 11.91 9.22
CA PRO A 82 -4.86 12.81 9.95
C PRO A 82 -6.06 12.05 10.54
N ILE A 83 -6.44 12.38 11.77
CA ILE A 83 -7.58 11.75 12.48
C ILE A 83 -8.91 12.14 11.84
N PHE A 84 -8.97 13.34 11.24
CA PHE A 84 -10.13 13.82 10.52
C PHE A 84 -9.83 13.86 9.03
N PRO A 85 -10.77 13.45 8.17
CA PRO A 85 -10.60 13.58 6.73
C PRO A 85 -10.39 15.06 6.41
N ILE A 86 -9.36 15.34 5.62
CA ILE A 86 -9.19 16.67 5.03
C ILE A 86 -10.43 16.90 4.17
N PRO A 87 -11.18 18.00 4.37
CA PRO A 87 -12.33 18.29 3.54
C PRO A 87 -11.90 18.25 2.07
N PRO A 88 -12.66 17.60 1.17
CA PRO A 88 -12.27 17.47 -0.22
C PRO A 88 -12.02 18.88 -0.79
N GLN A 89 -10.76 19.17 -1.12
CA GLN A 89 -10.40 20.43 -1.75
C GLN A 89 -10.85 20.34 -3.21
N TYR A 90 -12.13 20.68 -3.41
CA TYR A 90 -12.84 20.74 -4.69
C TYR A 90 -12.99 19.40 -5.42
N LEU A 91 -14.14 18.75 -5.20
CA LEU A 91 -14.74 17.91 -6.23
C LEU A 91 -14.96 18.77 -7.50
N PRO A 92 -14.52 18.36 -8.70
CA PRO A 92 -15.00 18.96 -9.93
C PRO A 92 -16.52 18.76 -9.93
N LYS A 93 -17.27 19.86 -9.96
CA LYS A 93 -18.73 19.84 -10.17
C LYS A 93 -19.02 18.81 -11.26
N TRP A 94 -19.80 17.78 -10.93
CA TRP A 94 -20.40 16.87 -11.89
C TRP A 94 -21.10 17.74 -12.95
N ARG A 95 -20.43 17.92 -14.09
CA ARG A 95 -21.08 18.43 -15.28
C ARG A 95 -21.85 17.24 -15.83
N CYS A 96 -23.13 17.13 -15.47
CA CYS A 96 -24.05 16.40 -16.32
C CYS A 96 -23.92 17.00 -17.72
N LEU A 97 -23.61 16.15 -18.69
CA LEU A 97 -23.91 16.39 -20.10
C LEU A 97 -25.40 16.10 -20.33
#